data_AF-A0A7C2Z3Q2-F1
#
_entry.id   AF-A0A7C2Z3Q2-F1
#
_cell.length_a   1.000
_cell.length_b   1.000
_cell.length_c   1.000
_cell.angle_alpha   90.00
_cell.angle_beta   90.00
_cell.angle_gamma   90.00
#
_symmetry.space_group_name_H-M   'P 1'
#
loop_
_entity.id
_entity.type
_entity.pdbx_description
1 polymer ?
#
loop_
_entity_poly.entity_id
_entity_poly.type
_entity_poly.pdbx_seq_one_letter_code
_entity_poly.pdbx_strand_id
1 'polypeptide(L)' 'MEEAVTLTETARKILEARYLIKDEKGNVVETPEGMFRRVAETVASAE' A
#
# COMPACT_ATOMS: atom_id res chain seq x y z
N MET A 1 0.79 -5.29 17.93
CA MET A 1 0.13 -5.77 16.69
C MET A 1 -0.11 -4.53 15.86
N GLU A 2 0.37 -4.48 14.61
CA GLU A 2 0.03 -3.37 13.71
C GLU A 2 -1.50 -3.31 13.57
N GLU A 3 -2.10 -2.17 13.89
CA GLU A 3 -3.52 -1.93 13.63
C GLU A 3 -3.74 -1.97 12.12
N ALA A 4 -4.60 -2.89 11.67
CA ALA A 4 -5.00 -2.97 10.28
C ALA A 4 -5.72 -1.67 9.90
N VAL A 5 -5.32 -1.06 8.77
CA VAL A 5 -5.97 0.17 8.33
C VAL A 5 -7.39 -0.15 7.91
N THR A 6 -8.36 0.52 8.54
CA THR A 6 -9.77 0.34 8.19
C THR A 6 -10.05 1.05 6.87
N LEU A 7 -10.11 0.26 5.80
CA LEU A 7 -10.47 0.72 4.46
C LEU A 7 -11.83 0.17 4.05
N THR A 8 -12.59 0.97 3.31
CA THR A 8 -13.77 0.45 2.62
C THR A 8 -13.34 -0.55 1.55
N GLU A 9 -14.22 -1.49 1.20
CA GLU A 9 -13.92 -2.46 0.15
C GLU A 9 -13.56 -1.80 -1.18
N THR A 10 -14.20 -0.67 -1.51
CA THR A 10 -13.89 0.11 -2.71
C THR A 10 -12.50 0.71 -2.65
N ALA A 11 -12.11 1.31 -1.50
CA ALA A 11 -10.76 1.85 -1.32
C ALA A 11 -9.72 0.73 -1.46
N ARG A 12 -9.96 -0.42 -0.83
CA ARG A 12 -9.07 -1.58 -0.93
C ARG A 12 -8.90 -2.05 -2.39
N LYS A 13 -10.01 -2.19 -3.14
CA LYS A 13 -9.97 -2.56 -4.56
C LYS A 13 -9.18 -1.57 -5.42
N ILE A 14 -9.32 -0.27 -5.15
CA ILE A 14 -8.58 0.78 -5.88
C ILE A 14 -7.07 0.69 -5.57
N LEU A 15 -6.71 0.47 -4.30
CA LEU A 15 -5.31 0.29 -3.90
C LEU A 15 -4.68 -0.92 -4.59
N GLU A 16 -5.35 -2.08 -4.55
CA GLU A 16 -4.89 -3.30 -5.24
C GLU A 16 -4.81 -3.12 -6.77
N ALA A 17 -5.70 -2.33 -7.35
CA ALA A 17 -5.71 -2.10 -8.79
C ALA A 17 -4.56 -1.18 -9.26
N ARG A 18 -4.27 -0.10 -8.51
CA ARG A 18 -3.46 1.03 -9.02
C ARG A 18 -2.22 1.38 -8.22
N TYR A 19 -2.14 1.03 -6.94
CA TYR A 19 -1.15 1.62 -6.02
C TYR A 19 -0.26 0.58 -5.34
N LEU A 20 -0.80 -0.59 -4.99
CA LEU A 20 0.00 -1.65 -4.38
C LEU A 20 0.95 -2.24 -5.41
N ILE A 21 2.19 -2.46 -4.99
CA ILE A 21 3.21 -3.09 -5.82
C ILE A 21 2.75 -4.48 -6.24
N LYS A 22 3.00 -4.78 -7.52
CA LYS A 22 2.75 -6.08 -8.13
C LYS A 22 4.06 -6.73 -8.54
N ASP A 23 4.09 -8.05 -8.48
CA ASP A 23 5.18 -8.81 -9.09
C ASP A 23 5.07 -8.80 -10.63
N GLU A 24 6.04 -9.42 -11.29
CA GLU A 24 6.09 -9.55 -12.75
C GLU A 24 4.92 -10.32 -13.35
N LYS A 25 4.20 -11.10 -12.53
CA LYS A 25 3.01 -11.87 -12.91
C LYS A 25 1.72 -11.09 -12.65
N GLY A 26 1.81 -9.89 -12.09
CA GLY A 26 0.67 -9.03 -11.77
C GLY A 26 0.02 -9.32 -10.42
N ASN A 27 0.60 -10.18 -9.58
CA ASN A 27 0.08 -10.46 -8.24
C ASN A 27 0.44 -9.31 -7.30
N VAL A 28 -0.52 -8.87 -6.48
CA VAL A 28 -0.27 -7.87 -5.44
C VAL A 28 0.63 -8.50 -4.36
N VAL A 29 1.79 -7.87 -4.13
CA VAL A 29 2.79 -8.35 -3.15
C VAL A 29 3.00 -7.39 -1.98
N GLU A 30 2.28 -6.26 -1.97
CA GLU A 30 2.34 -5.23 -0.94
C GLU A 30 1.00 -5.12 -0.22
N THR A 31 1.00 -4.75 1.07
CA THR A 31 -0.23 -4.44 1.82
C THR A 31 -0.47 -2.92 1.85
N PRO A 32 -1.69 -2.45 2.11
CA PRO A 32 -1.96 -1.02 2.31
C PRO A 32 -1.05 -0.36 3.36
N GLU A 33 -0.80 -1.05 4.47
CA GLU A 33 0.09 -0.59 5.54
C GLU A 33 1.53 -0.41 5.05
N GLY A 34 2.04 -1.39 4.31
CA GLY A 34 3.37 -1.34 3.70
C GLY A 34 3.50 -0.18 2.71
N MET A 35 2.46 0.03 1.88
CA MET A 35 2.40 1.14 0.95
C MET A 35 2.44 2.50 1.68
N PHE A 36 1.68 2.67 2.76
CA PHE A 36 1.71 3.91 3.55
C PHE A 36 3.08 4.15 4.19
N ARG A 37 3.71 3.11 4.74
CA ARG A 37 5.05 3.20 5.34
C ARG A 37 6.09 3.63 4.31
N ARG A 38 6.11 2.99 3.13
CA ARG A 38 7.05 3.34 2.04
C ARG A 38 6.89 4.80 1.60
N VAL A 39 5.66 5.29 1.48
CA VAL A 39 5.40 6.70 1.14
C VAL A 39 5.91 7.61 2.25
N ALA A 40 5.61 7.32 3.52
CA ALA A 40 6.07 8.10 4.65
C ALA A 40 7.61 8.17 4.73
N GLU A 41 8.30 7.05 4.53
CA GLU A 41 9.77 6.99 4.47
C GLU A 41 10.34 7.84 3.33
N THR A 42 9.74 7.74 2.13
CA THR A 42 10.16 8.53 0.96
C THR A 42 10.01 10.03 1.25
N VAL A 43 8.88 10.45 1.83
CA VAL A 43 8.62 11.84 2.18
C VAL A 43 9.60 12.33 3.25
N ALA A 44 9.80 11.56 4.33
CA ALA A 44 10.73 11.92 5.40
C ALA A 44 12.19 11.99 4.94
N SER A 45 12.57 11.20 3.94
CA SER A 45 13.93 11.23 3.37
C SER A 45 14.21 12.45 2.47
N ALA A 46 13.17 13.20 2.11
CA ALA A 46 13.26 14.37 1.25
C ALA A 46 13.45 15.69 2.01
N GLU A 47 13.42 15.66 3.35
CA GLU A 47 13.76 16.76 4.25
C GLU A 47 15.25 16.71 4.66
#